data_AF-A0A376F7U5-F1
#
_entry.id   AF-A0A376F7U5-F1
#
_cell.length_a   1.000
_cell.length_b   1.000
_cell.length_c   1.000
_cell.angle_alpha   90.00
_cell.angle_beta   90.00
_cell.angle_gamma   90.00
#
_symmetry.space_group_name_H-M   'P 1'
#
loop_
_entity.id
_entity.type
_entity.pdbx_description
1 polymer ?
#
loop_
_entity_poly.entity_id
_entity_poly.type
_entity_poly.pdbx_seq_one_letter_code
_entity_poly.pdbx_strand_id
1 'polypeptide(L)'
;MNTLNRRDFPGAQYPERIIQFGEGNFLRAFVDWQIDLLNEHTDLNAGVVIVRPIHSDFPPSLNTQDGLYTTIIRGLNGQDEAVSESRLIRSVNREIDVYSQYDAFLKLAHNPDMRFVFSNTTEAGISYHAGDRFRRCPCCELPGEADATAV
;
A
#
# COMPACT_ATOMS: atom_id res chain seq x y z
N MET A 1 -10.77 22.27 8.37
CA MET A 1 -10.45 20.83 8.47
C MET A 1 -8.96 20.74 8.75
N ASN A 2 -8.51 20.11 9.84
CA ASN A 2 -7.07 19.88 10.02
C ASN A 2 -6.62 18.83 9.00
N THR A 3 -5.51 19.09 8.32
CA THR A 3 -4.86 18.08 7.47
C THR A 3 -4.44 16.91 8.36
N LEU A 4 -4.88 15.71 8.04
CA LEU A 4 -4.49 14.52 8.79
C LEU A 4 -2.97 14.32 8.63
N ASN A 5 -2.23 14.25 9.73
CA ASN A 5 -0.78 14.12 9.72
C ASN A 5 -0.30 13.54 11.07
N ARG A 6 0.92 13.01 11.13
CA ARG A 6 1.44 12.34 12.32
C ARG A 6 1.83 13.29 13.45
N ARG A 7 2.00 14.60 13.17
CA ARG A 7 2.22 15.62 14.22
C ARG A 7 0.95 15.88 15.02
N ASP A 8 -0.17 16.07 14.33
CA ASP A 8 -1.46 16.42 14.95
C ASP A 8 -2.24 15.17 15.38
N PHE A 9 -1.92 14.00 14.80
CA PHE A 9 -2.50 12.70 15.15
C PHE A 9 -1.40 11.67 15.45
N PRO A 10 -0.68 11.80 16.58
CA PRO A 10 0.39 10.88 16.95
C PRO A 10 -0.15 9.44 17.15
N GLY A 11 0.74 8.46 17.03
CA GLY A 11 0.41 7.05 17.18
C GLY A 11 1.56 6.13 16.79
N ALA A 12 1.26 4.83 16.72
CA ALA A 12 2.24 3.81 16.38
C ALA A 12 2.89 4.05 15.00
N GLN A 13 4.16 3.67 14.92
CA GLN A 13 4.92 3.56 13.70
C GLN A 13 5.46 2.14 13.63
N TYR A 14 5.43 1.56 12.45
CA TYR A 14 5.80 0.15 12.25
C TYR A 14 6.99 0.06 11.31
N PRO A 15 7.90 -0.90 11.50
CA PRO A 15 8.97 -1.15 10.54
C PRO A 15 8.39 -1.58 9.19
N GLU A 16 9.00 -1.18 8.08
CA GLU A 16 8.56 -1.56 6.74
C GLU A 16 8.74 -3.08 6.56
N ARG A 17 7.63 -3.81 6.44
CA ARG A 17 7.59 -5.28 6.27
C ARG A 17 6.70 -5.73 5.11
N ILE A 18 5.92 -4.82 4.55
CA ILE A 18 4.93 -5.10 3.51
C ILE A 18 5.15 -4.16 2.33
N ILE A 19 5.21 -4.72 1.13
CA ILE A 19 5.14 -3.97 -0.13
C ILE A 19 3.73 -4.16 -0.69
N GLN A 20 3.04 -3.06 -0.99
CA GLN A 20 1.72 -3.10 -1.60
C GLN A 20 1.75 -2.42 -2.96
N PHE A 21 1.47 -3.17 -4.03
CA PHE A 21 1.31 -2.61 -5.37
C PHE A 21 -0.14 -2.17 -5.58
N GLY A 22 -0.31 -0.85 -5.73
CA GLY A 22 -1.60 -0.21 -5.89
C GLY A 22 -2.10 0.54 -4.64
N GLU A 23 -2.66 1.71 -4.88
CA GLU A 23 -3.15 2.67 -3.87
C GLU A 23 -4.68 2.72 -3.79
N GLY A 24 -5.36 1.86 -4.55
CA GLY A 24 -6.81 1.89 -4.75
C GLY A 24 -7.61 1.68 -3.45
N ASN A 25 -8.89 2.07 -3.49
CA ASN A 25 -9.79 1.98 -2.34
C ASN A 25 -9.94 0.56 -1.79
N PHE A 26 -9.87 -0.47 -2.64
CA PHE A 26 -10.03 -1.86 -2.20
C PHE A 26 -8.92 -2.27 -1.23
N LEU A 27 -7.65 -2.10 -1.61
CA LEU A 27 -6.51 -2.45 -0.76
C LEU A 27 -6.53 -1.63 0.55
N ARG A 28 -6.84 -0.33 0.47
CA ARG A 28 -6.92 0.54 1.64
C ARG A 28 -8.06 0.20 2.60
N ALA A 29 -9.20 -0.23 2.09
CA ALA A 29 -10.37 -0.58 2.89
C ALA A 29 -10.38 -2.04 3.37
N PHE A 30 -9.58 -2.90 2.74
CA PHE A 30 -9.58 -4.34 3.04
C PHE A 30 -8.25 -4.82 3.61
N VAL A 31 -7.14 -4.68 2.88
CA VAL A 31 -5.82 -5.18 3.29
C VAL A 31 -5.26 -4.31 4.41
N ASP A 32 -5.10 -3.01 4.15
CA ASP A 32 -4.48 -2.09 5.11
C ASP A 32 -5.27 -2.00 6.42
N TRP A 33 -6.61 -2.11 6.35
CA TRP A 33 -7.49 -2.20 7.51
C TRP A 33 -7.21 -3.44 8.38
N GLN A 34 -7.07 -4.62 7.76
CA GLN A 34 -6.72 -5.85 8.48
C GLN A 34 -5.31 -5.77 9.08
N ILE A 35 -4.34 -5.22 8.36
CA ILE A 35 -2.98 -5.03 8.88
C ILE A 35 -2.99 -4.10 10.09
N ASP A 36 -3.76 -3.01 10.03
CA ASP A 36 -3.86 -2.06 11.14
C ASP A 36 -4.50 -2.69 12.39
N LEU A 37 -5.53 -3.52 12.22
CA LEU A 37 -6.11 -4.32 13.32
C LEU A 37 -5.14 -5.38 13.85
N LEU A 38 -4.43 -6.09 12.97
CA LEU A 38 -3.46 -7.09 13.39
C LEU A 38 -2.31 -6.46 14.16
N ASN A 39 -1.82 -5.29 13.75
CA ASN A 39 -0.81 -4.56 14.50
C ASN A 39 -1.30 -4.11 15.89
N GLU A 40 -2.60 -3.85 16.06
CA GLU A 40 -3.18 -3.47 17.35
C GLU A 40 -3.38 -4.67 18.29
N HIS A 41 -3.78 -5.83 17.73
CA HIS A 41 -4.18 -7.00 18.51
C HIS A 41 -3.12 -8.11 18.59
N THR A 42 -1.99 -7.97 17.87
CA THR A 42 -0.92 -8.98 17.80
C THR A 42 0.45 -8.30 17.77
N ASP A 43 1.52 -9.10 17.68
CA ASP A 43 2.91 -8.65 17.56
C ASP A 43 3.40 -8.52 16.10
N LEU A 44 2.48 -8.49 15.13
CA LEU A 44 2.80 -8.41 13.68
C LEU A 44 3.81 -7.29 13.36
N ASN A 45 3.63 -6.11 13.96
CA ASN A 45 4.51 -4.94 13.81
C ASN A 45 4.92 -4.69 12.36
N ALA A 46 3.96 -4.59 11.44
CA ALA A 46 4.21 -4.48 10.01
C ALA A 46 3.69 -3.17 9.43
N GLY A 47 4.62 -2.36 8.92
CA GLY A 47 4.35 -1.15 8.15
C GLY A 47 4.29 -1.46 6.67
N VAL A 48 3.37 -0.78 5.98
CA VAL A 48 3.11 -0.92 4.55
C VAL A 48 3.79 0.21 3.78
N VAL A 49 4.54 -0.15 2.75
CA VAL A 49 4.99 0.75 1.70
C VAL A 49 4.14 0.53 0.47
N ILE A 50 3.41 1.56 0.04
CA ILE A 50 2.59 1.49 -1.16
C ILE A 50 3.44 1.91 -2.36
N VAL A 51 3.50 1.06 -3.38
CA VAL A 51 4.08 1.36 -4.69
C VAL A 51 2.93 1.71 -5.62
N ARG A 52 2.94 2.95 -6.12
CA ARG A 52 1.95 3.45 -7.08
C ARG A 52 2.39 3.07 -8.49
N PRO A 53 1.62 2.23 -9.21
CA PRO A 53 2.00 1.74 -10.54
C PRO A 53 1.60 2.69 -11.69
N ILE A 54 0.81 3.73 -11.41
CA ILE A 54 0.33 4.70 -12.40
C ILE A 54 0.85 6.09 -12.04
N HIS A 55 1.55 6.74 -12.97
CA HIS A 55 1.97 8.13 -12.81
C HIS A 55 0.75 9.06 -12.97
N SER A 56 0.10 9.39 -11.85
CA SER A 56 -1.07 10.25 -11.79
C SER A 56 -1.03 11.13 -10.55
N ASP A 57 -1.38 12.40 -10.69
CA ASP A 57 -1.55 13.34 -9.57
C ASP A 57 -2.86 13.10 -8.81
N PHE A 58 -3.76 12.27 -9.35
CA PHE A 58 -5.04 11.93 -8.75
C PHE A 58 -5.21 10.42 -8.55
N PRO A 59 -5.63 9.97 -7.34
CA PRO A 59 -5.81 10.76 -6.12
C PRO A 59 -4.47 11.27 -5.57
N PRO A 60 -4.45 12.40 -4.81
CA PRO A 60 -3.24 12.92 -4.20
C PRO A 60 -2.49 11.84 -3.42
N SER A 61 -1.16 11.94 -3.41
CA SER A 61 -0.32 10.99 -2.68
C SER A 61 -0.70 10.93 -1.19
N LEU A 62 -0.74 9.72 -0.63
CA LEU A 62 -0.93 9.49 0.80
C LEU A 62 0.17 10.14 1.64
N ASN A 63 1.33 10.42 1.05
CA ASN A 63 2.43 11.15 1.70
C ASN A 63 2.03 12.58 2.09
N THR A 64 1.01 13.18 1.44
CA THR A 64 0.48 14.50 1.86
C THR A 64 -0.15 14.48 3.24
N GLN A 65 -0.44 13.29 3.77
CA GLN A 65 -1.01 13.04 5.10
C GLN A 65 -0.15 12.08 5.94
N ASP A 66 1.15 11.96 5.66
CA ASP A 66 2.08 11.04 6.33
C ASP A 66 1.63 9.56 6.32
N GLY A 67 0.95 9.14 5.24
CA GLY A 67 0.39 7.80 5.10
C GLY A 67 -0.94 7.59 5.83
N LEU A 68 -1.42 8.58 6.59
CA LEU A 68 -2.64 8.46 7.36
C LEU A 68 -3.88 8.70 6.48
N TYR A 69 -4.92 7.90 6.69
CA TYR A 69 -6.25 8.09 6.12
C TYR A 69 -7.32 7.40 6.96
N THR A 70 -8.58 7.71 6.71
CA THR A 70 -9.71 7.10 7.43
C THR A 70 -10.41 6.07 6.55
N THR A 71 -10.59 4.86 7.07
CA THR A 71 -11.47 3.84 6.49
C THR A 71 -12.80 3.87 7.22
N ILE A 72 -13.90 3.83 6.47
CA ILE A 72 -15.26 3.76 7.01
C ILE A 72 -15.85 2.40 6.62
N ILE A 73 -16.19 1.60 7.62
CA ILE A 73 -16.81 0.29 7.47
C ILE A 73 -18.30 0.47 7.72
N ARG A 74 -19.12 0.15 6.72
CA ARG A 74 -20.58 0.26 6.80
C ARG A 74 -21.22 -1.01 6.31
N GLY A 75 -22.23 -1.49 7.03
CA GLY A 75 -22.95 -2.69 6.68
C GLY A 75 -24.01 -3.04 7.70
N LEU A 76 -24.47 -4.29 7.64
CA LEU A 76 -25.32 -4.91 8.65
C LEU A 76 -24.48 -5.89 9.46
N ASN A 77 -24.66 -5.92 10.77
CA ASN A 77 -24.04 -6.95 11.61
C ASN A 77 -24.82 -8.28 11.53
N GLY A 78 -24.40 -9.29 12.29
CA GLY A 78 -25.07 -10.60 12.35
C GLY A 78 -26.48 -10.57 12.96
N GLN A 79 -26.94 -9.40 13.42
CA GLN A 79 -28.25 -9.15 14.01
C GLN A 79 -29.11 -8.22 13.12
N ASP A 80 -28.73 -8.00 11.85
CA ASP A 80 -29.38 -7.08 10.89
C ASP A 80 -29.40 -5.60 11.34
N GLU A 81 -28.50 -5.21 12.24
CA GLU A 81 -28.38 -3.81 12.69
C GLU A 81 -27.37 -3.06 11.82
N ALA A 82 -27.71 -1.84 11.43
CA ALA A 82 -26.82 -0.97 10.70
C ALA A 82 -25.60 -0.58 11.56
N VAL A 83 -24.41 -0.93 11.08
CA VAL A 83 -23.13 -0.55 11.68
C VAL A 83 -22.39 0.45 10.79
N SER A 84 -21.74 1.43 11.42
CA SER A 84 -20.86 2.38 10.75
C SER A 84 -19.68 2.70 11.66
N GLU A 85 -18.53 2.09 11.39
CA GLU A 85 -17.29 2.30 12.14
C GLU A 85 -16.31 3.14 11.31
N SER A 86 -15.67 4.12 11.92
CA SER A 86 -14.58 4.88 11.30
C SER A 86 -13.28 4.55 12.00
N ARG A 87 -12.26 4.14 11.24
CA ARG A 87 -10.92 3.83 11.75
C ARG A 87 -9.88 4.69 11.06
N LEU A 88 -8.99 5.29 11.85
CA LEU A 88 -7.79 5.95 11.36
C LEU A 88 -6.71 4.90 11.10
N ILE A 89 -6.37 4.69 9.83
CA ILE A 89 -5.33 3.75 9.41
C ILE A 89 -3.96 4.39 9.60
N ARG A 90 -3.04 3.65 10.22
CA ARG A 90 -1.68 4.07 10.57
C ARG A 90 -0.60 3.12 10.07
N SER A 91 -1.00 1.94 9.60
CA SER A 91 -0.13 0.90 9.04
C SER A 91 0.65 1.34 7.81
N VAL A 92 0.16 2.30 7.03
CA VAL A 92 0.88 2.85 5.88
C VAL A 92 1.95 3.84 6.33
N ASN A 93 3.20 3.55 5.96
CA ASN A 93 4.36 4.37 6.29
C ASN A 93 4.59 5.46 5.25
N ARG A 94 4.53 5.08 3.98
CA ARG A 94 4.73 5.97 2.84
C ARG A 94 4.22 5.35 1.55
N GLU A 95 4.05 6.21 0.57
CA GLU A 95 3.81 5.88 -0.82
C GLU A 95 5.06 6.19 -1.66
N ILE A 96 5.34 5.38 -2.67
CA ILE A 96 6.41 5.55 -3.64
C ILE A 96 5.78 5.59 -5.02
N ASP A 97 6.02 6.67 -5.76
CA ASP A 97 5.74 6.72 -7.19
C ASP A 97 6.90 6.06 -7.94
N VAL A 98 6.65 4.89 -8.53
CA VAL A 98 7.72 4.08 -9.15
C VAL A 98 8.43 4.80 -10.31
N TYR A 99 7.75 5.73 -10.99
CA TYR A 99 8.33 6.44 -12.13
C TYR A 99 9.29 7.55 -11.69
N SER A 100 8.95 8.27 -10.62
CA SER A 100 9.77 9.38 -10.11
C SER A 100 10.77 8.94 -9.03
N GLN A 101 10.54 7.79 -8.38
CA GLN A 101 11.31 7.30 -7.24
C GLN A 101 11.79 5.86 -7.41
N TYR A 102 12.19 5.49 -8.64
CA TYR A 102 12.60 4.12 -8.99
C TYR A 102 13.71 3.55 -8.09
N ASP A 103 14.72 4.35 -7.74
CA ASP A 103 15.79 3.92 -6.83
C ASP A 103 15.27 3.60 -5.42
N ALA A 104 14.23 4.31 -4.95
CA ALA A 104 13.61 4.05 -3.66
C ALA A 104 12.79 2.76 -3.69
N PHE A 105 12.14 2.47 -4.82
CA PHE A 105 11.45 1.21 -5.07
C PHE A 105 12.43 0.02 -5.06
N LEU A 106 13.53 0.09 -5.82
CA LEU A 106 14.54 -0.99 -5.85
C LEU A 106 15.13 -1.28 -4.46
N LYS A 107 15.33 -0.26 -3.63
CA LYS A 107 15.81 -0.43 -2.26
C LYS A 107 14.89 -1.25 -1.38
N LEU A 108 13.59 -1.36 -1.70
CA LEU A 108 12.66 -2.20 -0.94
C LEU A 108 13.03 -3.68 -1.04
N ALA A 109 13.49 -4.18 -2.19
CA ALA A 109 13.92 -5.57 -2.33
C ALA A 109 15.16 -5.91 -1.51
N HIS A 110 16.02 -4.92 -1.28
CA HIS A 110 17.21 -5.12 -0.45
C HIS A 110 16.91 -5.05 1.06
N ASN A 111 15.68 -4.73 1.46
CA ASN A 111 15.31 -4.70 2.87
C ASN A 111 15.05 -6.13 3.38
N PRO A 112 15.90 -6.69 4.26
CA PRO A 112 15.77 -8.06 4.76
C PRO A 112 14.58 -8.24 5.70
N ASP A 113 13.90 -7.17 6.11
CA ASP A 113 12.70 -7.22 6.96
C ASP A 113 11.39 -7.32 6.17
N MET A 114 11.43 -7.22 4.84
CA MET A 114 10.25 -7.44 4.01
C MET A 114 9.76 -8.88 4.14
N ARG A 115 8.45 -9.06 4.30
CA ARG A 115 7.80 -10.37 4.54
C ARG A 115 6.66 -10.66 3.58
N PHE A 116 5.91 -9.64 3.19
CA PHE A 116 4.72 -9.81 2.37
C PHE A 116 4.68 -8.86 1.20
N VAL A 117 4.11 -9.33 0.10
CA VAL A 117 3.76 -8.53 -1.06
C VAL A 117 2.26 -8.68 -1.28
N PHE A 118 1.54 -7.56 -1.31
CA PHE A 118 0.15 -7.51 -1.73
C PHE A 118 0.05 -6.78 -3.06
N SER A 119 -0.85 -7.25 -3.91
CA SER A 119 -1.16 -6.58 -5.17
C SER A 119 -2.63 -6.81 -5.49
N ASN A 120 -3.28 -5.79 -6.04
CA ASN A 120 -4.61 -5.91 -6.61
C ASN A 120 -4.54 -5.53 -8.09
N THR A 121 -3.93 -6.40 -8.87
CA THR A 121 -4.02 -6.38 -10.33
C THR A 121 -5.30 -7.08 -10.75
N THR A 122 -6.12 -6.42 -11.56
CA THR A 122 -7.18 -7.10 -12.29
C THR A 122 -6.56 -8.02 -13.34
N GLU A 123 -7.35 -8.90 -13.94
CA GLU A 123 -6.93 -9.80 -15.01
C GLU A 123 -6.29 -9.05 -16.19
N ALA A 124 -6.63 -7.76 -16.39
CA ALA A 124 -6.02 -6.90 -17.40
C ALA A 124 -4.60 -6.41 -17.03
N GLY A 125 -4.22 -6.44 -15.76
CA GLY A 125 -2.91 -6.01 -15.26
C GLY A 125 -1.86 -7.13 -15.20
N ILE A 126 -2.24 -8.37 -15.56
CA ILE A 126 -1.33 -9.52 -15.69
C ILE A 126 -1.37 -9.95 -17.16
N SER A 127 -0.44 -9.44 -17.97
CA SER A 127 -0.34 -9.80 -19.39
C SER A 127 1.08 -10.23 -19.74
N TYR A 128 1.17 -11.25 -20.59
CA TYR A 128 2.45 -11.68 -21.15
C TYR A 128 2.77 -10.85 -22.38
N HIS A 129 3.86 -10.08 -22.32
CA HIS A 129 4.41 -9.38 -23.47
C HIS A 129 5.64 -10.09 -23.99
N ALA A 130 5.54 -10.70 -25.17
CA ALA A 130 6.67 -11.36 -25.84
C ALA A 130 7.87 -10.43 -26.11
N GLY A 131 7.67 -9.10 -26.01
CA GLY A 131 8.71 -8.08 -26.15
C GLY A 131 9.34 -7.62 -24.85
N ASP A 132 8.96 -8.18 -23.69
CA ASP A 132 9.56 -7.82 -22.41
C ASP A 132 11.05 -8.15 -22.40
N ARG A 133 11.84 -7.14 -22.04
CA ARG A 133 13.30 -7.24 -21.95
C ARG A 133 13.71 -6.81 -20.56
N PHE A 134 14.59 -7.62 -19.96
CA PHE A 134 15.20 -7.39 -18.65
C PHE A 134 15.81 -5.99 -18.42
N ARG A 135 16.07 -5.21 -19.49
CA ARG A 135 16.69 -3.87 -19.42
C ARG A 135 15.71 -2.69 -19.55
N ARG A 136 14.40 -2.89 -19.57
CA ARG A 136 13.43 -1.78 -19.49
C ARG A 136 13.17 -1.43 -18.03
N CYS A 137 13.62 -0.26 -17.60
CA CYS A 137 13.27 0.33 -16.31
C CYS A 137 12.45 1.62 -16.53
N PRO A 138 11.26 1.77 -15.90
CA PRO A 138 10.48 0.72 -15.23
C PRO A 138 9.85 -0.24 -16.26
N CYS A 139 9.64 -1.50 -15.87
CA CYS A 139 8.79 -2.43 -16.64
C CYS A 139 7.38 -1.85 -16.72
N CYS A 140 6.73 -1.97 -17.88
CA CYS A 140 5.43 -1.34 -18.09
C CYS A 140 4.27 -2.05 -17.36
N GLU A 141 4.46 -3.30 -16.91
CA GLU A 141 3.40 -4.15 -16.33
C GLU A 141 3.93 -5.17 -15.28
N LEU A 142 3.03 -5.69 -14.45
CA LEU A 142 3.27 -6.84 -13.56
C LEU A 142 3.06 -8.16 -14.35
N PRO A 143 3.87 -9.21 -14.16
CA PRO A 143 4.85 -9.46 -13.09
C PRO A 143 6.27 -8.93 -13.38
N GLY A 144 6.56 -8.34 -14.53
CA GLY A 144 7.90 -7.86 -14.89
C GLY A 144 8.47 -6.81 -13.93
N GLU A 145 7.62 -6.01 -13.30
CA GLU A 145 7.99 -5.10 -12.21
C GLU A 145 8.44 -5.85 -10.95
N ALA A 146 7.79 -6.96 -10.60
CA ALA A 146 8.18 -7.80 -9.46
C ALA A 146 9.46 -8.60 -9.75
N ASP A 147 9.62 -9.13 -10.98
CA ASP A 147 10.83 -9.86 -11.39
C ASP A 147 12.09 -8.97 -11.43
N ALA A 148 11.95 -7.69 -11.79
CA ALA A 148 13.06 -6.72 -11.72
C ALA A 148 13.53 -6.44 -10.27
N THR A 149 12.69 -6.78 -9.28
CA THR A 149 13.00 -6.63 -7.85
C THR A 149 13.56 -7.93 -7.24
N ALA A 150 13.62 -9.04 -8.01
CA ALA A 150 13.97 -10.37 -7.51
C ALA A 150 15.39 -10.84 -7.88
N VAL A 151 16.33 -9.93 -8.19
CA VAL A 151 17.74 -10.25 -8.50
C VAL A 151 18.70 -9.57 -7.55
#